data_AF-A0A3M6W058-F1
#
_entry.id   AF-A0A3M6W058-F1
#
_cell.length_a   1.000
_cell.length_b   1.000
_cell.length_c   1.000
_cell.angle_alpha   90.00
_cell.angle_beta   90.00
_cell.angle_gamma   90.00
#
_symmetry.space_group_name_H-M   'P 1'
#
loop_
_entity.id
_entity.type
_entity.pdbx_description
1 polymer ?
#
loop_
_entity_poly.entity_id
_entity_poly.type
_entity_poly.pdbx_seq_one_letter_code
_entity_poly.pdbx_strand_id
1 'polypeptide(L)'
;MCAVRSLAAQRIQVLLFANKFGYSSTYTMDHAFPPRDWQPTKPPEPGEEDISSSLPNLISLLNHQTKCIYTKPYQPRHWHERAKTLTALRYPELAVADAQKAITLCRSALDRLSEDANPWRLGHAAGFWMRSGGSSDADDDDDDDGLVATRDDQLQQRLANLQSEAFELQIRNLYYFPTYLEGRVRSRLYPWMNMEHRGRSDELIRRINREFAGSSRGRGKEIKACNGVSLDEGAQFCVLQRHALGKGTLDGQDDSDVLGVFAAKDIPKDTPIHPIPARRGDALAQAANAAVLDLRWIRERTGSAAADVLLRCRFLIRSIQDQTPHPLSHPLIARLTPTYRKEKISLFSLDHDVIVPNECLQQFGIDIFANPAYDTWVLFTLAARIENNSWSDPVHKCVSPLFSLFNHSCAPNVDWTIGKDHTTLWVRSSRDVVRGEQLFVQEEEERLRGGRDKKCNCGCGSCNEGPQTSLWDIEQKPVFPEDSYRVEHRGMRE
;
A
#
# COMPACT_ATOMS: atom_id res chain seq x y z
N MET A 1 -30.57 -16.45 9.15
CA MET A 1 -30.70 -17.15 7.84
C MET A 1 -30.91 -16.22 6.63
N CYS A 2 -31.17 -14.91 6.76
CA CYS A 2 -31.23 -13.98 5.61
C CYS A 2 -29.87 -13.40 5.15
N ALA A 3 -28.80 -13.46 5.95
CA ALA A 3 -27.49 -12.92 5.58
C ALA A 3 -26.67 -13.84 4.63
N VAL A 4 -26.97 -15.15 4.62
CA VAL A 4 -26.19 -16.15 3.86
C VAL A 4 -26.59 -16.19 2.37
N ARG A 5 -27.81 -15.76 2.03
CA ARG A 5 -28.27 -15.70 0.62
C ARG A 5 -27.70 -14.52 -0.17
N SER A 6 -27.21 -13.48 0.50
CA SER A 6 -26.60 -12.29 -0.15
C SER A 6 -25.17 -12.54 -0.64
N LEU A 7 -24.38 -13.35 0.07
CA LEU A 7 -22.99 -13.67 -0.27
C LEU A 7 -22.86 -14.58 -1.50
N ALA A 8 -23.85 -15.46 -1.72
CA ALA A 8 -23.90 -16.29 -2.92
C ALA A 8 -24.16 -15.47 -4.20
N ALA A 9 -24.95 -14.39 -4.10
CA ALA A 9 -25.22 -13.49 -5.22
C ALA A 9 -24.00 -12.62 -5.59
N GLN A 10 -23.21 -12.16 -4.60
CA GLN A 10 -21.95 -11.46 -4.83
C GLN A 10 -20.87 -12.35 -5.47
N ARG A 11 -20.79 -13.63 -5.09
CA ARG A 11 -19.88 -14.61 -5.72
C ARG A 11 -20.17 -14.82 -7.21
N ILE A 12 -21.45 -14.84 -7.59
CA ILE A 12 -21.86 -15.04 -8.99
C ILE A 12 -21.59 -13.78 -9.84
N GLN A 13 -21.71 -12.58 -9.27
CA GLN A 13 -21.40 -11.32 -9.98
C GLN A 13 -19.89 -11.12 -10.20
N VAL A 14 -19.05 -11.48 -9.23
CA VAL A 14 -17.58 -11.40 -9.36
C VAL A 14 -17.04 -12.38 -10.41
N LEU A 15 -17.61 -13.60 -10.47
CA LEU A 15 -17.21 -14.60 -11.47
C LEU A 15 -17.70 -14.27 -12.89
N LEU A 16 -18.85 -13.60 -13.05
CA LEU A 16 -19.40 -13.25 -14.36
C LEU A 16 -18.75 -12.01 -14.99
N PHE A 17 -18.21 -11.07 -14.19
CA PHE A 17 -17.46 -9.93 -14.72
C PHE A 17 -16.06 -10.30 -15.22
N ALA A 18 -15.42 -11.31 -14.63
CA ALA A 18 -14.09 -11.79 -15.04
C ALA A 18 -14.07 -12.35 -16.48
N ASN A 19 -15.17 -12.97 -16.93
CA ASN A 19 -15.24 -13.62 -18.24
C ASN A 19 -15.63 -12.71 -19.41
N LYS A 20 -16.06 -11.46 -19.16
CA LYS A 20 -16.62 -10.61 -20.23
C LYS A 20 -15.60 -9.69 -20.92
N PHE A 21 -14.37 -9.61 -20.42
CA PHE A 21 -13.35 -8.67 -20.92
C PHE A 21 -12.03 -9.29 -21.40
N GLY A 22 -11.92 -10.62 -21.48
CA GLY A 22 -10.78 -11.24 -22.18
C GLY A 22 -9.39 -10.89 -21.63
N TYR A 23 -9.26 -10.58 -20.33
CA TYR A 23 -7.96 -10.42 -19.68
C TYR A 23 -7.39 -11.82 -19.37
N SER A 24 -6.80 -12.43 -20.38
CA SER A 24 -6.02 -13.66 -20.24
C SER A 24 -4.68 -13.34 -19.57
N SER A 25 -4.45 -13.94 -18.40
CA SER A 25 -3.21 -13.96 -17.60
C SER A 25 -2.81 -12.64 -16.93
N THR A 26 -3.36 -12.42 -15.74
CA THR A 26 -2.86 -11.43 -14.78
C THR A 26 -1.85 -12.12 -13.86
N TYR A 27 -0.57 -11.76 -13.94
CA TYR A 27 0.47 -12.23 -13.01
C TYR A 27 0.13 -11.80 -11.57
N THR A 28 -0.45 -12.71 -10.81
CA THR A 28 -0.58 -12.59 -9.36
C THR A 28 0.49 -13.48 -8.69
N MET A 29 0.59 -13.49 -7.36
CA MET A 29 1.65 -14.22 -6.61
C MET A 29 1.67 -15.75 -6.91
N ASP A 30 0.67 -16.26 -7.62
CA ASP A 30 0.52 -17.63 -8.11
C ASP A 30 1.28 -17.93 -9.42
N HIS A 31 1.96 -16.96 -10.03
CA HIS A 31 2.75 -17.12 -11.26
C HIS A 31 4.25 -16.93 -11.02
N ALA A 32 5.08 -17.71 -11.71
CA ALA A 32 6.53 -17.64 -11.57
C ALA A 32 7.05 -16.33 -12.16
N PHE A 33 7.97 -15.69 -11.44
CA PHE A 33 8.71 -14.52 -11.91
C PHE A 33 10.18 -14.89 -12.16
N PRO A 34 10.88 -14.21 -13.08
CA PRO A 34 12.29 -14.42 -13.32
C PRO A 34 13.13 -14.19 -12.05
N PRO A 35 14.10 -15.06 -11.69
CA PRO A 35 14.95 -14.86 -10.51
C PRO A 35 15.65 -13.50 -10.45
N ARG A 36 16.00 -12.90 -11.61
CA ARG A 36 16.57 -11.55 -11.71
C ARG A 36 15.65 -10.43 -11.21
N ASP A 37 14.34 -10.68 -11.15
CA ASP A 37 13.35 -9.71 -10.70
C ASP A 37 13.12 -9.83 -9.17
N TRP A 38 13.74 -10.81 -8.51
CA TRP A 38 13.69 -10.94 -7.06
C TRP A 38 14.31 -9.72 -6.38
N GLN A 39 13.47 -9.01 -5.62
CA GLN A 39 13.87 -7.84 -4.84
C GLN A 39 13.41 -8.05 -3.40
N PRO A 40 14.29 -8.49 -2.49
CA PRO A 40 13.91 -8.71 -1.10
C PRO A 40 13.60 -7.36 -0.40
N THR A 41 12.58 -7.37 0.44
CA THR A 41 12.23 -6.21 1.28
C THR A 41 12.99 -6.24 2.60
N LYS A 42 13.46 -7.40 3.08
CA LYS A 42 14.35 -7.46 4.25
C LYS A 42 15.63 -6.65 3.98
N PRO A 43 16.03 -5.73 4.86
CA PRO A 43 17.35 -5.13 4.79
C PRO A 43 18.45 -6.20 4.88
N PRO A 44 19.55 -6.07 4.11
CA PRO A 44 20.64 -7.03 4.15
C PRO A 44 21.28 -7.03 5.54
N GLU A 45 21.55 -8.22 6.06
CA GLU A 45 22.21 -8.44 7.34
C GLU A 45 23.56 -9.16 7.15
N PRO A 46 24.58 -8.87 7.98
CA PRO A 46 25.85 -9.59 7.91
C PRO A 46 25.65 -11.09 8.13
N GLY A 47 26.27 -11.92 7.29
CA GLY A 47 26.22 -13.38 7.43
C GLY A 47 24.96 -14.03 6.84
N GLU A 48 24.14 -13.30 6.05
CA GLU A 48 23.03 -13.92 5.33
C GLU A 48 23.50 -14.94 4.30
N GLU A 49 22.89 -16.12 4.32
CA GLU A 49 23.17 -17.20 3.37
C GLU A 49 22.80 -16.81 1.94
N ASP A 50 23.65 -17.14 0.97
CA ASP A 50 23.31 -16.98 -0.44
C ASP A 50 22.23 -18.01 -0.84
N ILE A 51 21.04 -17.51 -1.16
CA ILE A 51 19.89 -18.33 -1.56
C ILE A 51 19.72 -18.44 -3.09
N SER A 52 20.66 -17.92 -3.87
CA SER A 52 20.56 -17.86 -5.35
C SER A 52 20.31 -19.24 -5.98
N SER A 53 20.93 -20.29 -5.44
CA SER A 53 20.75 -21.68 -5.89
C SER A 53 19.34 -22.23 -5.60
N SER A 54 18.72 -21.77 -4.51
CA SER A 54 17.41 -22.22 -4.05
C SER A 54 16.26 -21.35 -4.57
N LEU A 55 16.57 -20.18 -5.11
CA LEU A 55 15.60 -19.17 -5.54
C LEU A 55 14.55 -19.71 -6.54
N PRO A 56 14.90 -20.48 -7.59
CA PRO A 56 13.89 -21.06 -8.49
C PRO A 56 12.89 -21.98 -7.78
N ASN A 57 13.36 -22.78 -6.82
CA ASN A 57 12.51 -23.68 -6.04
C ASN A 57 11.60 -22.89 -5.09
N LEU A 58 12.12 -21.86 -4.43
CA LEU A 58 11.34 -20.99 -3.56
C LEU A 58 10.24 -20.24 -4.32
N ILE A 59 10.52 -19.76 -5.54
CA ILE A 59 9.54 -19.10 -6.40
C ILE A 59 8.43 -20.09 -6.79
N SER A 60 8.81 -21.29 -7.24
CA SER A 60 7.84 -22.35 -7.58
C SER A 60 6.96 -22.72 -6.38
N LEU A 61 7.57 -22.84 -5.20
CA LEU A 61 6.87 -23.14 -3.95
C LEU A 61 5.89 -22.02 -3.57
N LEU A 62 6.30 -20.75 -3.66
CA LEU A 62 5.45 -19.58 -3.41
C LEU A 62 4.21 -19.61 -4.31
N ASN A 63 4.40 -19.91 -5.60
CA ASN A 63 3.30 -19.98 -6.55
C ASN A 63 2.32 -21.11 -6.25
N HIS A 64 2.86 -22.31 -5.96
CA HIS A 64 2.05 -23.46 -5.61
C HIS A 64 1.24 -23.21 -4.33
N GLN A 65 1.89 -22.70 -3.28
CA GLN A 65 1.23 -22.38 -2.02
C GLN A 65 0.16 -21.30 -2.18
N THR A 66 0.41 -20.29 -3.02
CA THR A 66 -0.60 -19.27 -3.34
C THR A 66 -1.82 -19.89 -4.03
N LYS A 67 -1.65 -20.82 -4.98
CA LYS A 67 -2.78 -21.57 -5.58
C LYS A 67 -3.53 -22.42 -4.56
N CYS A 68 -2.83 -23.04 -3.62
CA CYS A 68 -3.46 -23.78 -2.52
C CYS A 68 -4.30 -22.86 -1.63
N ILE A 69 -3.85 -21.63 -1.36
CA ILE A 69 -4.64 -20.63 -0.63
C ILE A 69 -5.87 -20.21 -1.44
N TYR A 70 -5.73 -19.93 -2.74
CA TYR A 70 -6.88 -19.53 -3.57
C TYR A 70 -7.96 -20.62 -3.65
N THR A 71 -7.57 -21.89 -3.63
CA THR A 71 -8.50 -23.02 -3.64
C THR A 71 -9.06 -23.33 -2.25
N LYS A 72 -8.28 -23.18 -1.19
CA LYS A 72 -8.66 -23.51 0.19
C LYS A 72 -8.21 -22.41 1.18
N PRO A 73 -8.84 -21.23 1.14
CA PRO A 73 -8.34 -20.04 1.85
C PRO A 73 -8.46 -20.11 3.38
N TYR A 74 -9.30 -21.00 3.91
CA TYR A 74 -9.48 -21.15 5.36
C TYR A 74 -8.65 -22.29 5.96
N GLN A 75 -7.67 -22.81 5.23
CA GLN A 75 -6.72 -23.79 5.74
C GLN A 75 -5.53 -23.07 6.39
N PRO A 76 -5.39 -23.07 7.72
CA PRO A 76 -4.30 -22.33 8.38
C PRO A 76 -2.92 -22.80 7.91
N ARG A 77 -2.79 -24.08 7.57
CA ARG A 77 -1.53 -24.68 7.09
C ARG A 77 -1.05 -24.04 5.79
N HIS A 78 -1.93 -23.67 4.88
CA HIS A 78 -1.51 -23.07 3.60
C HIS A 78 -0.91 -21.68 3.80
N TRP A 79 -1.46 -20.89 4.72
CA TRP A 79 -0.88 -19.60 5.13
C TRP A 79 0.46 -19.78 5.84
N HIS A 80 0.56 -20.71 6.79
CA HIS A 80 1.81 -21.01 7.48
C HIS A 80 2.93 -21.43 6.52
N GLU A 81 2.65 -22.34 5.56
CA GLU A 81 3.67 -22.77 4.59
C GLU A 81 4.08 -21.63 3.64
N ARG A 82 3.14 -20.77 3.22
CA ARG A 82 3.47 -19.59 2.40
C ARG A 82 4.31 -18.58 3.20
N ALA A 83 3.99 -18.36 4.48
CA ALA A 83 4.79 -17.54 5.37
C ALA A 83 6.25 -18.03 5.46
N LYS A 84 6.48 -19.34 5.58
CA LYS A 84 7.84 -19.92 5.61
C LYS A 84 8.61 -19.61 4.34
N THR A 85 7.97 -19.78 3.19
CA THR A 85 8.56 -19.46 1.88
C THR A 85 8.84 -17.97 1.74
N LEU A 86 7.93 -17.10 2.18
CA LEU A 86 8.13 -15.65 2.17
C LEU A 86 9.26 -15.21 3.09
N THR A 87 9.44 -15.84 4.25
CA THR A 87 10.63 -15.63 5.10
C THR A 87 11.90 -16.03 4.36
N ALA A 88 11.93 -17.20 3.71
CA ALA A 88 13.08 -17.65 2.94
C ALA A 88 13.39 -16.70 1.76
N LEU A 89 12.36 -16.17 1.09
CA LEU A 89 12.46 -15.16 0.03
C LEU A 89 12.75 -13.74 0.56
N ARG A 90 12.90 -13.57 1.89
CA ARG A 90 13.23 -12.31 2.57
C ARG A 90 12.17 -11.22 2.40
N TYR A 91 10.90 -11.59 2.54
CA TYR A 91 9.73 -10.70 2.62
C TYR A 91 9.09 -10.75 4.02
N PRO A 92 9.73 -10.14 5.05
CA PRO A 92 9.31 -10.30 6.45
C PRO A 92 7.89 -9.80 6.71
N GLU A 93 7.48 -8.70 6.09
CA GLU A 93 6.14 -8.13 6.27
C GLU A 93 5.03 -9.02 5.72
N LEU A 94 5.30 -9.71 4.62
CA LEU A 94 4.35 -10.66 4.04
C LEU A 94 4.30 -11.96 4.85
N ALA A 95 5.46 -12.42 5.33
CA ALA A 95 5.55 -13.60 6.19
C ALA A 95 4.82 -13.40 7.53
N VAL A 96 5.00 -12.24 8.18
CA VAL A 96 4.31 -11.86 9.41
C VAL A 96 2.79 -11.85 9.20
N ALA A 97 2.31 -11.32 8.08
CA ALA A 97 0.89 -11.26 7.79
C ALA A 97 0.27 -12.63 7.50
N ASP A 98 0.96 -13.49 6.75
CA ASP A 98 0.50 -14.86 6.51
C ASP A 98 0.51 -15.69 7.80
N ALA A 99 1.54 -15.53 8.64
CA ALA A 99 1.58 -16.13 9.97
C ALA A 99 0.41 -15.64 10.84
N GLN A 100 0.10 -14.34 10.82
CA GLN A 100 -1.05 -13.78 11.53
C GLN A 100 -2.38 -14.37 11.06
N LYS A 101 -2.54 -14.59 9.74
CA LYS A 101 -3.73 -15.25 9.18
C LYS A 101 -3.84 -16.70 9.64
N ALA A 102 -2.73 -17.44 9.67
CA ALA A 102 -2.69 -18.80 10.22
C ALA A 102 -3.09 -18.83 11.70
N ILE A 103 -2.50 -17.95 12.54
CA ILE A 103 -2.83 -17.82 13.97
C ILE A 103 -4.32 -17.50 14.16
N THR A 104 -4.87 -16.59 13.35
CA THR A 104 -6.27 -16.16 13.44
C THR A 104 -7.23 -17.31 13.10
N LEU A 105 -6.94 -18.08 12.04
CA LEU A 105 -7.74 -19.23 11.66
C LEU A 105 -7.65 -20.36 12.70
N CYS A 106 -6.45 -20.67 13.20
CA CYS A 106 -6.28 -21.66 14.28
C CYS A 106 -7.01 -21.23 15.54
N ARG A 107 -6.87 -19.98 15.99
CA ARG A 107 -7.56 -19.43 17.17
C ARG A 107 -9.07 -19.57 17.00
N SER A 108 -9.61 -19.11 15.88
CA SER A 108 -11.06 -19.18 15.63
C SER A 108 -11.58 -20.61 15.60
N ALA A 109 -10.78 -21.57 15.11
CA ALA A 109 -11.15 -22.98 15.12
C ALA A 109 -11.07 -23.60 16.53
N LEU A 110 -10.03 -23.27 17.31
CA LEU A 110 -9.87 -23.75 18.69
C LEU A 110 -10.95 -23.19 19.61
N ASP A 111 -11.25 -21.89 19.52
CA ASP A 111 -12.30 -21.24 20.31
C ASP A 111 -13.64 -21.95 20.11
N ARG A 112 -14.00 -22.22 18.84
CA ARG A 112 -15.19 -22.98 18.47
C ARG A 112 -15.17 -24.42 19.01
N LEU A 113 -14.04 -25.11 18.96
CA LEU A 113 -13.92 -26.49 19.44
C LEU A 113 -13.98 -26.58 20.97
N SER A 114 -13.64 -25.51 21.68
CA SER A 114 -13.71 -25.43 23.15
C SER A 114 -15.07 -25.05 23.73
N GLU A 115 -16.07 -24.75 22.89
CA GLU A 115 -17.43 -24.41 23.35
C GLU A 115 -18.17 -25.68 23.79
N ASP A 116 -18.48 -25.79 25.11
CA ASP A 116 -19.10 -26.96 25.77
C ASP A 116 -20.42 -27.45 25.13
N ALA A 117 -21.11 -26.58 24.40
CA ALA A 117 -22.40 -26.88 23.74
C ALA A 117 -22.33 -26.87 22.21
N ASN A 118 -21.13 -26.93 21.61
CA ASN A 118 -20.98 -26.79 20.16
C ASN A 118 -21.47 -28.07 19.42
N PRO A 119 -22.58 -27.99 18.65
CA PRO A 119 -23.07 -29.13 17.88
C PRO A 119 -22.30 -29.29 16.56
N TRP A 120 -21.22 -28.54 16.32
CA TRP A 120 -20.46 -28.52 15.07
C TRP A 120 -19.03 -29.00 15.27
N ARG A 121 -18.65 -30.02 14.50
CA ARG A 121 -17.30 -30.57 14.38
C ARG A 121 -16.63 -30.09 13.09
N LEU A 122 -15.31 -30.09 13.02
CA LEU A 122 -14.60 -29.80 11.76
C LEU A 122 -14.64 -31.03 10.84
N GLY A 123 -15.07 -30.85 9.60
CA GLY A 123 -15.04 -31.85 8.53
C GLY A 123 -13.64 -32.39 8.26
N HIS A 124 -13.55 -33.55 7.61
CA HIS A 124 -12.26 -34.11 7.21
C HIS A 124 -11.47 -33.07 6.40
N ALA A 125 -10.22 -32.83 6.82
CA ALA A 125 -9.35 -31.77 6.32
C ALA A 125 -9.84 -30.32 6.55
N ALA A 126 -10.58 -30.01 7.61
CA ALA A 126 -10.86 -28.62 8.06
C ALA A 126 -11.60 -27.69 7.07
N GLY A 127 -12.22 -28.22 6.01
CA GLY A 127 -12.82 -27.40 4.94
C GLY A 127 -14.28 -27.00 5.15
N PHE A 128 -14.98 -27.60 6.12
CA PHE A 128 -16.39 -27.37 6.39
C PHE A 128 -16.72 -27.78 7.83
N TRP A 129 -17.83 -27.28 8.38
CA TRP A 129 -18.36 -27.73 9.67
C TRP A 129 -19.39 -28.84 9.43
N MET A 130 -19.35 -29.89 10.23
CA MET A 130 -20.32 -30.99 10.24
C MET A 130 -21.08 -30.98 11.54
N ARG A 131 -22.37 -31.32 11.53
CA ARG A 131 -23.09 -31.49 12.78
C ARG A 131 -22.58 -32.74 13.49
N SER A 132 -22.29 -32.60 14.77
CA SER A 132 -22.08 -33.70 15.69
C SER A 132 -23.29 -34.62 15.59
N GLY A 133 -23.07 -35.89 15.25
CA GLY A 133 -24.13 -36.86 15.00
C GLY A 133 -25.04 -36.95 16.22
N GLY A 134 -26.27 -36.45 16.08
CA GLY A 134 -27.36 -36.88 16.94
C GLY A 134 -28.02 -38.04 16.21
N SER A 135 -27.71 -39.27 16.62
CA SER A 135 -28.51 -40.40 16.18
C SER A 135 -29.91 -40.24 16.78
N SER A 136 -30.93 -40.16 15.91
CA SER A 136 -32.32 -40.38 16.30
C SER A 136 -32.77 -41.83 16.10
N ASP A 137 -31.85 -42.73 15.74
CA ASP A 137 -32.16 -44.14 15.57
C ASP A 137 -31.30 -44.93 16.55
N ALA A 138 -31.96 -45.34 17.64
CA ALA A 138 -31.44 -46.32 18.57
C ALA A 138 -31.12 -47.59 17.79
N ASP A 139 -29.83 -47.95 17.75
CA ASP A 139 -29.20 -49.22 17.38
C ASP A 139 -28.00 -48.94 16.46
N ASP A 140 -26.83 -48.66 17.06
CA ASP A 140 -25.50 -49.21 16.67
C ASP A 140 -24.35 -48.45 17.38
N ASP A 141 -23.53 -49.25 18.10
CA ASP A 141 -22.13 -49.10 18.50
C ASP A 141 -21.64 -47.91 19.38
N ASP A 142 -21.50 -48.19 20.68
CA ASP A 142 -20.75 -47.40 21.69
C ASP A 142 -19.23 -47.25 21.38
N ASP A 143 -18.71 -47.90 20.32
CA ASP A 143 -17.30 -47.85 19.92
C ASP A 143 -16.92 -46.61 19.08
N ASP A 144 -17.90 -45.92 18.45
CA ASP A 144 -17.61 -44.76 17.57
C ASP A 144 -17.37 -43.46 18.36
N ASP A 145 -18.04 -43.26 19.50
CA ASP A 145 -17.96 -41.99 20.25
C ASP A 145 -16.56 -41.76 20.86
N GLY A 146 -15.87 -42.83 21.26
CA GLY A 146 -14.47 -42.79 21.71
C GLY A 146 -13.45 -42.52 20.58
N LEU A 147 -13.70 -43.07 19.38
CA LEU A 147 -12.89 -42.80 18.18
C LEU A 147 -13.08 -41.37 17.68
N VAL A 148 -14.28 -40.81 17.84
CA VAL A 148 -14.60 -39.43 17.49
C VAL A 148 -13.96 -38.44 18.47
N ALA A 149 -14.06 -38.68 19.78
CA ALA A 149 -13.40 -37.85 20.80
C ALA A 149 -11.87 -37.80 20.61
N THR A 150 -11.24 -38.96 20.39
CA THR A 150 -9.78 -39.01 20.13
C THR A 150 -9.37 -38.30 18.84
N ARG A 151 -10.22 -38.29 17.80
CA ARG A 151 -9.97 -37.55 16.56
C ARG A 151 -10.11 -36.04 16.74
N ASP A 152 -11.08 -35.59 17.53
CA ASP A 152 -11.28 -34.17 17.85
C ASP A 152 -10.10 -33.65 18.70
N ASP A 153 -9.62 -34.41 19.69
CA ASP A 153 -8.43 -34.11 20.47
C ASP A 153 -7.17 -34.01 19.59
N GLN A 154 -6.97 -34.96 18.67
CA GLN A 154 -5.86 -34.92 17.71
C GLN A 154 -5.92 -33.69 16.81
N LEU A 155 -7.11 -33.26 16.41
CA LEU A 155 -7.30 -32.07 15.59
C LEU A 155 -6.99 -30.79 16.38
N GLN A 156 -7.51 -30.69 17.61
CA GLN A 156 -7.21 -29.57 18.51
C GLN A 156 -5.70 -29.47 18.75
N GLN A 157 -5.03 -30.58 19.04
CA GLN A 157 -3.58 -30.61 19.24
C GLN A 157 -2.83 -30.16 17.97
N ARG A 158 -3.25 -30.60 16.78
CA ARG A 158 -2.64 -30.17 15.51
C ARG A 158 -2.83 -28.67 15.26
N LEU A 159 -4.00 -28.12 15.56
CA LEU A 159 -4.29 -26.69 15.43
C LEU A 159 -3.47 -25.86 16.42
N ALA A 160 -3.36 -26.33 17.67
CA ALA A 160 -2.53 -25.70 18.70
C ALA A 160 -1.04 -25.70 18.31
N ASN A 161 -0.51 -26.83 17.85
CA ASN A 161 0.87 -26.93 17.37
C ASN A 161 1.12 -25.96 16.20
N LEU A 162 0.22 -25.94 15.21
CA LEU A 162 0.34 -25.05 14.07
C LEU A 162 0.22 -23.56 14.45
N GLN A 163 -0.62 -23.23 15.44
CA GLN A 163 -0.72 -21.88 15.98
C GLN A 163 0.61 -21.45 16.64
N SER A 164 1.22 -22.32 17.43
CA SER A 164 2.53 -22.08 18.05
C SER A 164 3.63 -21.93 17.00
N GLU A 165 3.70 -22.81 16.00
CA GLU A 165 4.65 -22.70 14.89
C GLU A 165 4.49 -21.38 14.11
N ALA A 166 3.25 -20.97 13.83
CA ALA A 166 2.97 -19.71 13.17
C ALA A 166 3.35 -18.50 14.03
N PHE A 167 3.17 -18.57 15.35
CA PHE A 167 3.61 -17.52 16.28
C PHE A 167 5.14 -17.38 16.30
N GLU A 168 5.88 -18.49 16.40
CA GLU A 168 7.34 -18.50 16.30
C GLU A 168 7.84 -17.90 14.97
N LEU A 169 7.17 -18.23 13.88
CA LEU A 169 7.47 -17.67 12.56
C LEU A 169 7.19 -16.17 12.49
N GLN A 170 6.11 -15.71 13.11
CA GLN A 170 5.75 -14.29 13.18
C GLN A 170 6.82 -13.50 13.93
N ILE A 171 7.18 -13.92 15.15
CA ILE A 171 8.17 -13.20 15.97
C ILE A 171 9.55 -13.19 15.31
N ARG A 172 9.93 -14.26 14.60
CA ARG A 172 11.21 -14.34 13.88
C ARG A 172 11.37 -13.27 12.80
N ASN A 173 10.25 -12.76 12.27
CA ASN A 173 10.25 -11.72 11.24
C ASN A 173 9.98 -10.31 11.82
N LEU A 174 9.82 -10.18 13.14
CA LEU A 174 9.67 -8.92 13.86
C LEU A 174 10.98 -8.58 14.59
N TYR A 175 11.75 -7.67 14.00
CA TYR A 175 13.09 -7.32 14.45
C TYR A 175 13.15 -6.76 15.89
N TYR A 176 12.12 -6.04 16.33
CA TYR A 176 12.11 -5.37 17.64
C TYR A 176 11.31 -6.12 18.72
N PHE A 177 10.88 -7.35 18.43
CA PHE A 177 10.20 -8.20 19.40
C PHE A 177 11.12 -8.58 20.58
N PRO A 178 10.63 -8.70 21.83
CA PRO A 178 9.24 -8.53 22.28
C PRO A 178 8.85 -7.09 22.62
N THR A 179 9.80 -6.16 22.62
CA THR A 179 9.58 -4.78 23.04
C THR A 179 8.57 -4.07 22.15
N TYR A 180 8.69 -4.28 20.83
CA TYR A 180 7.78 -3.75 19.83
C TYR A 180 7.42 -4.83 18.83
N LEU A 181 6.15 -4.88 18.41
CA LEU A 181 5.68 -5.80 17.37
C LEU A 181 6.01 -5.25 15.98
N GLU A 182 7.29 -4.93 15.76
CA GLU A 182 7.77 -4.20 14.59
C GLU A 182 8.92 -4.93 13.87
N GLY A 183 8.90 -4.88 12.55
CA GLY A 183 9.96 -5.38 11.67
C GLY A 183 10.56 -4.28 10.80
N ARG A 184 11.62 -4.63 10.06
CA ARG A 184 12.34 -3.71 9.17
C ARG A 184 12.15 -4.11 7.72
N VAL A 185 11.86 -3.14 6.86
CA VAL A 185 11.68 -3.32 5.42
C VAL A 185 12.31 -2.21 4.61
N ARG A 186 12.66 -2.52 3.36
CA ARG A 186 12.91 -1.58 2.28
C ARG A 186 11.75 -1.70 1.31
N SER A 187 11.06 -0.61 1.03
CA SER A 187 9.97 -0.62 0.05
C SER A 187 10.51 -0.98 -1.33
N ARG A 188 9.97 -2.04 -1.93
CA ARG A 188 10.36 -2.56 -3.24
C ARG A 188 9.14 -2.77 -4.11
N LEU A 189 9.37 -2.79 -5.42
CA LEU A 189 8.40 -3.33 -6.35
C LEU A 189 8.34 -4.85 -6.17
N TYR A 190 7.16 -5.40 -5.87
CA TYR A 190 6.98 -6.84 -5.81
C TYR A 190 7.02 -7.45 -7.23
N PRO A 191 7.76 -8.55 -7.44
CA PRO A 191 7.99 -9.07 -8.78
C PRO A 191 6.74 -9.67 -9.44
N TRP A 192 5.78 -10.12 -8.64
CA TRP A 192 4.47 -10.61 -9.08
C TRP A 192 3.42 -9.49 -9.22
N MET A 193 3.79 -8.21 -9.16
CA MET A 193 2.84 -7.12 -9.40
C MET A 193 2.49 -7.04 -10.90
N ASN A 194 1.21 -7.09 -11.25
CA ASN A 194 0.73 -6.87 -12.63
C ASN A 194 1.30 -5.59 -13.24
N MET A 195 1.62 -5.61 -14.53
CA MET A 195 2.11 -4.42 -15.27
C MET A 195 1.16 -3.22 -15.15
N GLU A 196 -0.15 -3.44 -15.18
CA GLU A 196 -1.16 -2.39 -15.02
C GLU A 196 -1.10 -1.65 -13.67
N HIS A 197 -0.51 -2.29 -12.66
CA HIS A 197 -0.31 -1.72 -11.32
C HIS A 197 1.09 -1.11 -11.14
N ARG A 198 2.00 -1.29 -12.09
CA ARG A 198 3.35 -0.71 -12.03
C ARG A 198 3.35 0.75 -12.50
N GLY A 199 2.62 1.03 -13.57
CA GLY A 199 2.58 2.34 -14.23
C GLY A 199 1.20 3.00 -14.21
N ARG A 200 1.04 4.05 -15.03
CA ARG A 200 -0.26 4.70 -15.26
C ARG A 200 -0.73 4.37 -16.66
N SER A 201 -2.02 4.10 -16.84
CA SER A 201 -2.59 3.96 -18.18
C SER A 201 -2.77 5.32 -18.86
N ASP A 202 -2.75 5.34 -20.20
CA ASP A 202 -3.01 6.57 -20.95
C ASP A 202 -4.44 7.09 -20.74
N GLU A 203 -5.39 6.20 -20.46
CA GLU A 203 -6.76 6.58 -20.06
C GLU A 203 -6.74 7.35 -18.73
N LEU A 204 -5.98 6.88 -17.73
CA LEU A 204 -5.83 7.57 -16.47
C LEU A 204 -5.20 8.95 -16.66
N ILE A 205 -4.15 9.07 -17.48
CA ILE A 205 -3.52 10.36 -17.80
C ILE A 205 -4.53 11.30 -18.48
N ARG A 206 -5.29 10.81 -19.46
CA ARG A 206 -6.36 11.59 -20.12
C ARG A 206 -7.46 12.03 -19.14
N ARG A 207 -7.81 11.19 -18.17
CA ARG A 207 -8.73 11.55 -17.07
C ARG A 207 -8.14 12.64 -16.18
N ILE A 208 -6.89 12.52 -15.74
CA ILE A 208 -6.22 13.52 -14.92
C ILE A 208 -6.11 14.86 -15.65
N ASN A 209 -5.81 14.85 -16.95
CA ASN A 209 -5.78 16.07 -17.76
C ASN A 209 -7.15 16.75 -17.86
N ARG A 210 -8.25 15.98 -17.91
CA ARG A 210 -9.61 16.53 -17.78
C ARG A 210 -9.86 17.13 -16.38
N GLU A 211 -9.32 16.53 -15.33
CA GLU A 211 -9.39 17.07 -13.95
C GLU A 211 -8.62 18.39 -13.83
N PHE A 212 -7.41 18.51 -14.37
CA PHE A 212 -6.67 19.77 -14.45
C PHE A 212 -7.47 20.85 -15.20
N ALA A 213 -8.00 20.53 -16.38
CA ALA A 213 -8.81 21.46 -17.16
C ALA A 213 -10.10 21.90 -16.44
N GLY A 214 -10.74 20.99 -15.70
CA GLY A 214 -11.93 21.28 -14.90
C GLY A 214 -11.63 22.15 -13.66
N SER A 215 -10.47 21.96 -13.05
CA SER A 215 -10.03 22.75 -11.89
C SER A 215 -9.71 24.21 -12.26
N SER A 216 -9.28 24.47 -13.50
CA SER A 216 -9.01 25.84 -14.00
C SER A 216 -10.25 26.68 -14.33
N ARG A 217 -11.49 26.14 -14.22
CA ARG A 217 -12.74 26.79 -14.64
C ARG A 217 -13.60 27.32 -13.47
N GLY A 218 -12.98 27.77 -12.37
CA GLY A 218 -13.63 27.97 -11.06
C GLY A 218 -15.08 28.49 -11.06
N ARG A 219 -15.92 27.85 -10.20
CA ARG A 219 -17.25 28.34 -9.81
C ARG A 219 -17.10 29.54 -8.84
N GLY A 220 -17.47 30.75 -9.27
CA GLY A 220 -18.02 31.80 -8.39
C GLY A 220 -17.07 32.88 -7.83
N LYS A 221 -17.39 34.13 -8.19
CA LYS A 221 -17.13 35.47 -7.58
C LYS A 221 -15.77 35.85 -6.95
N GLU A 222 -14.97 34.99 -6.34
CA GLU A 222 -13.65 35.40 -5.80
C GLU A 222 -12.63 35.65 -6.91
N ILE A 223 -12.74 34.93 -8.04
CA ILE A 223 -11.93 35.17 -9.24
C ILE A 223 -12.25 36.55 -9.88
N LYS A 224 -13.44 37.09 -9.63
CA LYS A 224 -13.85 38.42 -10.13
C LYS A 224 -13.20 39.59 -9.38
N ALA A 225 -12.62 39.35 -8.20
CA ALA A 225 -11.95 40.42 -7.46
C ALA A 225 -10.52 40.67 -7.96
N CYS A 226 -9.90 39.72 -8.67
CA CYS A 226 -8.50 39.83 -9.08
C CYS A 226 -8.32 40.23 -10.56
N ASN A 227 -9.17 39.79 -11.48
CA ASN A 227 -8.87 39.89 -12.91
C ASN A 227 -10.10 40.23 -13.77
N GLY A 228 -10.28 41.49 -14.16
CA GLY A 228 -11.27 41.92 -15.15
C GLY A 228 -11.01 41.36 -16.56
N VAL A 229 -11.14 40.04 -16.75
CA VAL A 229 -10.88 39.35 -18.02
C VAL A 229 -12.12 38.56 -18.47
N SER A 230 -12.41 38.65 -19.77
CA SER A 230 -13.59 38.14 -20.46
C SER A 230 -13.70 36.61 -20.45
N LEU A 231 -14.92 36.12 -20.64
CA LEU A 231 -15.40 34.74 -20.46
C LEU A 231 -14.98 33.70 -21.54
N ASP A 232 -14.11 34.06 -22.49
CA ASP A 232 -13.74 33.18 -23.63
C ASP A 232 -12.32 32.59 -23.60
N GLU A 233 -11.53 32.79 -22.54
CA GLU A 233 -10.15 32.26 -22.42
C GLU A 233 -9.99 31.17 -21.32
N GLY A 234 -10.89 30.19 -21.29
CA GLY A 234 -10.86 29.04 -20.37
C GLY A 234 -9.76 28.01 -20.64
N ALA A 235 -8.56 28.46 -21.06
CA ALA A 235 -7.44 27.61 -21.45
C ALA A 235 -6.73 27.02 -20.22
N GLN A 236 -6.59 25.69 -20.24
CA GLN A 236 -5.83 24.86 -19.32
C GLN A 236 -4.46 25.49 -19.01
N PHE A 237 -4.13 25.71 -17.73
CA PHE A 237 -2.77 26.14 -17.34
C PHE A 237 -1.80 24.96 -17.29
N CYS A 238 -2.30 23.77 -16.94
CA CYS A 238 -1.47 22.61 -16.61
C CYS A 238 -1.85 21.38 -17.42
N VAL A 239 -0.87 20.70 -17.99
CA VAL A 239 -1.02 19.39 -18.64
C VAL A 239 -0.06 18.39 -18.01
N LEU A 240 -0.56 17.23 -17.61
CA LEU A 240 0.22 16.09 -17.18
C LEU A 240 0.80 15.37 -18.40
N GLN A 241 2.11 15.15 -18.42
CA GLN A 241 2.82 14.45 -19.47
C GLN A 241 3.80 13.42 -18.89
N ARG A 242 4.16 12.43 -19.72
CA ARG A 242 5.22 11.44 -19.46
C ARG A 242 6.59 12.05 -19.75
N HIS A 243 7.66 11.34 -19.35
CA HIS A 243 9.05 11.75 -19.58
C HIS A 243 9.35 13.11 -18.95
N ALA A 244 8.90 13.30 -17.71
CA ALA A 244 9.05 14.56 -17.00
C ALA A 244 10.51 15.04 -16.95
N LEU A 245 11.45 14.11 -16.87
CA LEU A 245 12.89 14.38 -16.75
C LEU A 245 13.64 14.19 -18.08
N GLY A 246 12.91 14.08 -19.20
CA GLY A 246 13.46 13.82 -20.52
C GLY A 246 13.24 12.37 -21.00
N LYS A 247 13.53 12.13 -22.28
CA LYS A 247 13.64 10.78 -22.83
C LYS A 247 15.10 10.35 -22.62
N GLY A 248 15.37 9.45 -21.68
CA GLY A 248 16.72 8.99 -21.41
C GLY A 248 17.43 8.53 -22.70
N THR A 249 18.50 9.22 -23.10
CA THR A 249 19.36 8.80 -24.22
C THR A 249 20.69 8.20 -23.77
N LEU A 250 20.93 8.04 -22.46
CA LEU A 250 22.24 7.62 -21.95
C LEU A 250 22.24 6.24 -21.27
N ASP A 251 21.17 5.82 -20.60
CA ASP A 251 21.20 4.57 -19.80
C ASP A 251 20.14 3.51 -20.21
N GLY A 252 19.34 3.76 -21.26
CA GLY A 252 18.39 2.77 -21.78
C GLY A 252 17.22 2.40 -20.85
N GLN A 253 17.04 3.09 -19.72
CA GLN A 253 15.82 3.02 -18.92
C GLN A 253 14.73 3.87 -19.58
N ASP A 254 13.60 3.24 -19.88
CA ASP A 254 12.42 3.93 -20.41
C ASP A 254 11.72 4.70 -19.28
N ASP A 255 12.05 5.99 -19.13
CA ASP A 255 11.44 6.91 -18.17
C ASP A 255 9.99 7.32 -18.53
N SER A 256 9.30 6.52 -19.36
CA SER A 256 7.92 6.78 -19.81
C SER A 256 6.92 6.84 -18.66
N ASP A 257 7.21 6.21 -17.52
CA ASP A 257 6.34 6.26 -16.33
C ASP A 257 6.63 7.40 -15.36
N VAL A 258 7.66 8.22 -15.61
CA VAL A 258 7.91 9.44 -14.85
C VAL A 258 6.98 10.54 -15.36
N LEU A 259 6.01 10.93 -14.53
CA LEU A 259 5.02 11.95 -14.84
C LEU A 259 5.45 13.33 -14.36
N GLY A 260 5.06 14.37 -15.09
CA GLY A 260 5.31 15.77 -14.73
C GLY A 260 4.17 16.67 -15.17
N VAL A 261 3.96 17.75 -14.42
CA VAL A 261 2.96 18.77 -14.76
C VAL A 261 3.65 19.88 -15.53
N PHE A 262 3.17 20.18 -16.74
CA PHE A 262 3.75 21.18 -17.63
C PHE A 262 2.80 22.34 -17.86
N ALA A 263 3.37 23.53 -18.07
CA ALA A 263 2.65 24.72 -18.48
C ALA A 263 2.07 24.53 -19.90
N ALA A 264 0.75 24.56 -20.04
CA ALA A 264 0.09 24.42 -21.34
C ALA A 264 0.09 25.73 -22.16
N LYS A 265 0.34 26.86 -21.50
CA LYS A 265 0.53 28.21 -22.05
C LYS A 265 1.47 29.00 -21.14
N ASP A 266 1.90 30.18 -21.56
CA ASP A 266 2.69 31.08 -20.71
C ASP A 266 1.88 31.45 -19.46
N ILE A 267 2.53 31.40 -18.29
CA ILE A 267 1.92 31.66 -16.99
C ILE A 267 2.68 32.83 -16.36
N PRO A 268 2.08 34.03 -16.28
CA PRO A 268 2.69 35.16 -15.59
C PRO A 268 2.97 34.86 -14.12
N LYS A 269 3.93 35.57 -13.52
CA LYS A 269 4.18 35.53 -12.07
C LYS A 269 2.91 35.80 -11.25
N ASP A 270 2.80 35.16 -10.09
CA ASP A 270 1.70 35.28 -9.13
C ASP A 270 0.33 34.82 -9.70
N THR A 271 0.33 34.16 -10.86
CA THR A 271 -0.89 33.57 -11.43
C THR A 271 -1.33 32.40 -10.57
N PRO A 272 -2.57 32.42 -10.06
CA PRO A 272 -3.13 31.26 -9.39
C PRO A 272 -3.27 30.12 -10.39
N ILE A 273 -2.55 29.03 -10.16
CA ILE A 273 -2.68 27.77 -10.89
C ILE A 273 -3.94 26.99 -10.40
N HIS A 274 -4.74 27.68 -9.56
CA HIS A 274 -5.98 27.32 -8.85
C HIS A 274 -5.79 26.61 -7.50
N PRO A 275 -6.79 26.72 -6.59
CA PRO A 275 -6.89 25.80 -5.48
C PRO A 275 -6.98 24.40 -6.08
N ILE A 276 -6.14 23.50 -5.61
CA ILE A 276 -6.38 22.08 -5.72
C ILE A 276 -7.18 21.78 -4.46
N PRO A 277 -8.53 21.94 -4.46
CA PRO A 277 -9.30 21.46 -3.35
C PRO A 277 -9.00 19.97 -3.26
N ALA A 278 -8.56 19.48 -2.11
CA ALA A 278 -8.94 18.13 -1.77
C ALA A 278 -10.48 18.21 -1.71
N ARG A 279 -11.19 17.91 -2.81
CA ARG A 279 -12.62 18.25 -2.96
C ARG A 279 -13.37 17.76 -1.73
N ARG A 280 -14.48 18.37 -1.32
CA ARG A 280 -15.34 17.83 -0.24
C ARG A 280 -15.89 16.40 -0.49
N GLY A 281 -15.48 15.71 -1.56
CA GLY A 281 -15.56 14.24 -1.72
C GLY A 281 -14.23 13.53 -2.05
N ASP A 282 -13.14 14.26 -2.34
CA ASP A 282 -11.79 13.75 -2.65
C ASP A 282 -10.72 14.14 -1.60
N ALA A 283 -11.08 14.98 -0.62
CA ALA A 283 -10.42 15.08 0.67
C ALA A 283 -10.71 13.78 1.41
N LEU A 284 -9.83 12.81 1.21
CA LEU A 284 -9.71 11.62 2.04
C LEU A 284 -9.40 11.95 3.52
N ALA A 285 -9.48 13.22 3.92
CA ALA A 285 -9.35 13.71 5.28
C ALA A 285 -10.69 13.90 6.04
N GLN A 286 -11.84 14.20 5.39
CA GLN A 286 -13.02 14.64 6.18
C GLN A 286 -14.43 14.24 5.70
N ALA A 287 -14.64 13.65 4.52
CA ALA A 287 -16.00 13.51 3.99
C ALA A 287 -16.38 12.13 3.42
N ALA A 288 -15.88 11.04 4.01
CA ALA A 288 -16.78 9.90 4.14
C ALA A 288 -17.86 10.37 5.13
N ASN A 289 -19.13 10.39 4.72
CA ASN A 289 -20.26 10.75 5.58
C ASN A 289 -20.01 10.24 7.01
N ALA A 290 -19.73 11.17 7.93
CA ALA A 290 -19.55 10.90 9.36
C ALA A 290 -20.81 10.29 10.02
N ALA A 291 -21.88 10.12 9.24
CA ALA A 291 -23.10 9.44 9.65
C ALA A 291 -23.14 7.93 9.35
N VAL A 292 -22.20 7.34 8.59
CA VAL A 292 -22.33 5.93 8.16
C VAL A 292 -21.27 4.99 8.74
N LEU A 293 -20.08 5.46 9.15
CA LEU A 293 -18.96 4.58 9.55
C LEU A 293 -18.16 5.19 10.71
N ASP A 294 -18.17 4.51 11.86
CA ASP A 294 -17.40 4.90 13.04
C ASP A 294 -15.97 4.37 12.97
N LEU A 295 -15.03 5.20 12.50
CA LEU A 295 -13.59 4.88 12.46
C LEU A 295 -12.84 5.33 13.73
N ARG A 296 -13.54 5.73 14.81
CA ARG A 296 -12.88 6.19 16.06
C ARG A 296 -12.02 5.11 16.68
N TRP A 297 -12.42 3.84 16.54
CA TRP A 297 -11.65 2.70 17.06
C TRP A 297 -10.22 2.64 16.50
N ILE A 298 -10.01 3.03 15.23
CA ILE A 298 -8.67 3.08 14.61
C ILE A 298 -7.83 4.11 15.35
N ARG A 299 -8.39 5.30 15.58
CA ARG A 299 -7.69 6.38 16.29
C ARG A 299 -7.34 5.97 17.72
N GLU A 300 -8.28 5.33 18.41
CA GLU A 300 -8.10 4.88 19.80
C GLU A 300 -7.04 3.78 19.91
N ARG A 301 -6.98 2.85 18.94
CA ARG A 301 -6.00 1.75 18.92
C ARG A 301 -4.60 2.19 18.52
N THR A 302 -4.48 3.08 17.53
CA THR A 302 -3.19 3.37 16.86
C THR A 302 -2.49 4.62 17.39
N GLY A 303 -3.16 5.41 18.24
CA GLY A 303 -2.55 6.54 18.94
C GLY A 303 -1.87 7.54 18.01
N SER A 304 -0.56 7.75 18.18
CA SER A 304 0.23 8.69 17.36
C SER A 304 0.30 8.30 15.87
N ALA A 305 0.08 7.03 15.53
CA ALA A 305 0.06 6.56 14.14
C ALA A 305 -1.33 6.72 13.46
N ALA A 306 -2.33 7.25 14.17
CA ALA A 306 -3.71 7.28 13.69
C ALA A 306 -3.89 7.98 12.34
N ALA A 307 -3.19 9.09 12.09
CA ALA A 307 -3.30 9.83 10.83
C ALA A 307 -2.91 8.96 9.62
N ASP A 308 -1.82 8.19 9.76
CA ASP A 308 -1.29 7.32 8.72
C ASP A 308 -2.22 6.14 8.45
N VAL A 309 -2.64 5.46 9.52
CA VAL A 309 -3.48 4.27 9.42
C VAL A 309 -4.88 4.62 8.91
N LEU A 310 -5.47 5.72 9.38
CA LEU A 310 -6.76 6.21 8.89
C LEU A 310 -6.71 6.56 7.41
N LEU A 311 -5.65 7.23 6.96
CA LEU A 311 -5.51 7.61 5.56
C LEU A 311 -5.46 6.37 4.65
N ARG A 312 -4.66 5.36 5.02
CA ARG A 312 -4.57 4.08 4.30
C ARG A 312 -5.92 3.35 4.29
N CYS A 313 -6.58 3.26 5.43
CA CYS A 313 -7.91 2.66 5.53
C CYS A 313 -8.95 3.37 4.65
N ARG A 314 -8.93 4.71 4.60
CA ARG A 314 -9.87 5.48 3.78
C ARG A 314 -9.69 5.25 2.28
N PHE A 315 -8.45 5.06 1.81
CA PHE A 315 -8.21 4.66 0.42
C PHE A 315 -8.79 3.27 0.11
N LEU A 316 -8.64 2.30 1.03
CA LEU A 316 -9.25 0.98 0.90
C LEU A 316 -10.77 1.06 0.88
N ILE A 317 -11.36 1.76 1.84
CA ILE A 317 -12.81 2.00 1.94
C ILE A 317 -13.33 2.64 0.66
N ARG A 318 -12.63 3.65 0.14
CA ARG A 318 -13.02 4.31 -1.11
C ARG A 318 -13.00 3.34 -2.30
N SER A 319 -11.98 2.48 -2.38
CA SER A 319 -11.91 1.45 -3.44
C SER A 319 -13.10 0.49 -3.39
N ILE A 320 -13.57 0.14 -2.18
CA ILE A 320 -14.72 -0.74 -1.95
C ILE A 320 -16.02 -0.03 -2.33
N GLN A 321 -16.21 1.22 -1.88
CA GLN A 321 -17.39 2.02 -2.18
C GLN A 321 -17.56 2.27 -3.68
N ASP A 322 -16.45 2.53 -4.37
CA ASP A 322 -16.43 2.73 -5.82
C ASP A 322 -16.41 1.39 -6.60
N GLN A 323 -16.53 0.25 -5.90
CA GLN A 323 -16.58 -1.10 -6.47
C GLN A 323 -15.44 -1.38 -7.46
N THR A 324 -14.25 -0.87 -7.16
CA THR A 324 -13.08 -1.08 -8.01
C THR A 324 -12.60 -2.53 -7.88
N PRO A 325 -12.35 -3.25 -8.98
CA PRO A 325 -11.94 -4.67 -8.92
C PRO A 325 -10.68 -4.92 -8.08
N HIS A 326 -9.72 -4.00 -8.13
CA HIS A 326 -8.49 -4.07 -7.37
C HIS A 326 -8.09 -2.68 -6.83
N PRO A 327 -7.70 -2.52 -5.54
CA PRO A 327 -7.40 -1.22 -4.95
C PRO A 327 -6.34 -0.43 -5.73
N LEU A 328 -5.29 -1.09 -6.23
CA LEU A 328 -4.23 -0.41 -6.99
C LEU A 328 -4.68 0.12 -8.36
N SER A 329 -5.82 -0.32 -8.89
CA SER A 329 -6.42 0.20 -10.12
C SER A 329 -7.31 1.42 -9.87
N HIS A 330 -7.64 1.72 -8.59
CA HIS A 330 -8.50 2.85 -8.27
C HIS A 330 -7.84 4.16 -8.72
N PRO A 331 -8.53 5.07 -9.43
CA PRO A 331 -7.92 6.27 -10.02
C PRO A 331 -7.18 7.17 -9.03
N LEU A 332 -7.63 7.25 -7.76
CA LEU A 332 -6.95 8.02 -6.71
C LEU A 332 -5.66 7.35 -6.20
N ILE A 333 -5.51 6.04 -6.37
CA ILE A 333 -4.34 5.27 -5.92
C ILE A 333 -3.38 5.06 -7.11
N ALA A 334 -3.89 4.67 -8.27
CA ALA A 334 -3.12 4.40 -9.48
C ALA A 334 -2.29 5.61 -9.96
N ARG A 335 -2.74 6.84 -9.66
CA ARG A 335 -2.02 8.06 -10.03
C ARG A 335 -0.76 8.32 -9.19
N LEU A 336 -0.69 7.77 -7.97
CA LEU A 336 0.31 8.11 -6.97
C LEU A 336 1.64 7.38 -7.22
N THR A 337 2.75 8.09 -7.08
CA THR A 337 4.10 7.51 -7.28
C THR A 337 4.53 6.76 -6.02
N PRO A 338 4.87 5.46 -6.10
CA PRO A 338 5.36 4.74 -4.92
C PRO A 338 6.78 5.18 -4.52
N THR A 339 7.08 5.16 -3.23
CA THR A 339 8.46 5.30 -2.73
C THR A 339 9.17 3.93 -2.77
N TYR A 340 10.15 3.75 -3.66
CA TYR A 340 11.03 2.56 -3.66
C TYR A 340 12.50 2.93 -3.40
N ARG A 341 12.74 3.67 -2.31
CA ARG A 341 14.09 4.13 -1.94
C ARG A 341 15.00 2.92 -1.62
N LYS A 342 15.99 2.68 -2.48
CA LYS A 342 16.82 1.46 -2.41
C LYS A 342 17.56 1.25 -1.08
N GLU A 343 17.91 2.33 -0.39
CA GLU A 343 18.69 2.30 0.86
C GLU A 343 17.86 2.59 2.12
N LYS A 344 16.69 3.24 1.98
CA LYS A 344 15.90 3.66 3.14
C LYS A 344 15.25 2.45 3.79
N ILE A 345 15.68 2.15 5.01
CA ILE A 345 15.01 1.19 5.88
C ILE A 345 13.85 1.92 6.55
N SER A 346 12.68 1.32 6.49
CA SER A 346 11.46 1.75 7.18
C SER A 346 11.02 0.66 8.15
N LEU A 347 10.28 1.06 9.17
CA LEU A 347 9.66 0.13 10.10
C LEU A 347 8.26 -0.24 9.60
N PHE A 348 7.84 -1.46 9.86
CA PHE A 348 6.44 -1.84 9.79
C PHE A 348 6.00 -2.43 11.12
N SER A 349 4.77 -2.14 11.53
CA SER A 349 4.11 -2.64 12.72
C SER A 349 3.10 -3.71 12.34
N LEU A 350 3.18 -4.87 13.02
CA LEU A 350 2.17 -5.92 12.90
C LEU A 350 0.76 -5.37 13.18
N ASP A 351 0.61 -4.50 14.17
CA ASP A 351 -0.69 -3.97 14.51
C ASP A 351 -1.18 -2.96 13.46
N HIS A 352 -0.38 -1.92 13.19
CA HIS A 352 -0.81 -0.78 12.39
C HIS A 352 -0.84 -1.05 10.88
N ASP A 353 0.05 -1.92 10.38
CA ASP A 353 0.23 -2.15 8.94
C ASP A 353 -0.41 -3.44 8.45
N VAL A 354 -0.75 -4.35 9.37
CA VAL A 354 -1.34 -5.66 9.04
C VAL A 354 -2.68 -5.87 9.72
N ILE A 355 -2.76 -5.83 11.06
CA ILE A 355 -3.99 -6.20 11.78
C ILE A 355 -5.09 -5.16 11.57
N VAL A 356 -4.82 -3.89 11.85
CA VAL A 356 -5.82 -2.82 11.77
C VAL A 356 -6.39 -2.65 10.34
N PRO A 357 -5.57 -2.64 9.26
CA PRO A 357 -6.10 -2.60 7.91
C PRO A 357 -6.96 -3.82 7.56
N ASN A 358 -6.60 -5.02 8.02
CA ASN A 358 -7.38 -6.22 7.79
C ASN A 358 -8.72 -6.19 8.52
N GLU A 359 -8.76 -5.77 9.79
CA GLU A 359 -10.01 -5.58 10.53
C GLU A 359 -10.91 -4.53 9.87
N CYS A 360 -10.32 -3.44 9.40
CA CYS A 360 -11.03 -2.44 8.60
C CYS A 360 -11.65 -3.07 7.36
N LEU A 361 -10.90 -3.84 6.57
CA LEU A 361 -11.44 -4.55 5.40
C LEU A 361 -12.59 -5.50 5.76
N GLN A 362 -12.46 -6.27 6.84
CA GLN A 362 -13.47 -7.20 7.31
C GLN A 362 -14.78 -6.50 7.73
N GLN A 363 -14.69 -5.32 8.37
CA GLN A 363 -15.87 -4.50 8.70
C GLN A 363 -16.68 -4.07 7.45
N PHE A 364 -16.04 -4.03 6.28
CA PHE A 364 -16.67 -3.73 5.00
C PHE A 364 -17.04 -4.99 4.20
N GLY A 365 -17.02 -6.16 4.84
CA GLY A 365 -17.40 -7.43 4.23
C GLY A 365 -16.35 -8.02 3.28
N ILE A 366 -15.12 -7.51 3.30
CA ILE A 366 -14.02 -8.11 2.54
C ILE A 366 -13.48 -9.31 3.28
N ASP A 367 -13.48 -10.45 2.59
CA ASP A 367 -12.83 -11.66 3.08
C ASP A 367 -11.32 -11.60 2.82
N ILE A 368 -10.56 -11.27 3.87
CA ILE A 368 -9.09 -11.14 3.83
C ILE A 368 -8.35 -12.48 3.59
N PHE A 369 -9.06 -13.61 3.67
CA PHE A 369 -8.51 -14.94 3.38
C PHE A 369 -8.78 -15.34 1.94
N ALA A 370 -9.99 -15.08 1.44
CA ALA A 370 -10.42 -15.55 0.12
C ALA A 370 -10.28 -14.52 -1.01
N ASN A 371 -10.12 -13.22 -0.69
CA ASN A 371 -10.05 -12.17 -1.70
C ASN A 371 -8.60 -11.77 -2.03
N PRO A 372 -8.04 -12.19 -3.18
CA PRO A 372 -6.65 -11.91 -3.53
C PRO A 372 -6.39 -10.43 -3.86
N ALA A 373 -7.41 -9.62 -4.12
CA ALA A 373 -7.26 -8.19 -4.41
C ALA A 373 -6.78 -7.38 -3.19
N TYR A 374 -6.86 -7.97 -1.99
CA TYR A 374 -6.46 -7.35 -0.73
C TYR A 374 -5.37 -8.17 -0.02
N ASP A 375 -4.53 -8.91 -0.77
CA ASP A 375 -3.36 -9.59 -0.21
C ASP A 375 -2.37 -8.55 0.37
N THR A 376 -1.53 -8.95 1.33
CA THR A 376 -0.72 -8.05 2.16
C THR A 376 0.20 -7.15 1.32
N TRP A 377 0.78 -7.67 0.23
CA TRP A 377 1.64 -6.89 -0.66
C TRP A 377 0.90 -5.68 -1.28
N VAL A 378 -0.42 -5.78 -1.47
CA VAL A 378 -1.26 -4.68 -1.95
C VAL A 378 -1.32 -3.56 -0.91
N LEU A 379 -1.45 -3.91 0.38
CA LEU A 379 -1.49 -2.95 1.48
C LEU A 379 -0.16 -2.19 1.60
N PHE A 380 0.97 -2.89 1.48
CA PHE A 380 2.30 -2.27 1.50
C PHE A 380 2.58 -1.44 0.24
N THR A 381 2.09 -1.86 -0.92
CA THR A 381 2.17 -1.04 -2.15
C THR A 381 1.34 0.25 -2.01
N LEU A 382 0.15 0.14 -1.44
CA LEU A 382 -0.72 1.28 -1.13
C LEU A 382 -0.03 2.25 -0.15
N ALA A 383 0.57 1.72 0.92
CA ALA A 383 1.32 2.50 1.89
C ALA A 383 2.49 3.26 1.23
N ALA A 384 3.30 2.58 0.41
CA ALA A 384 4.42 3.20 -0.30
C ALA A 384 3.99 4.34 -1.25
N ARG A 385 2.81 4.21 -1.89
CA ARG A 385 2.19 5.27 -2.69
C ARG A 385 1.70 6.42 -1.81
N ILE A 386 1.02 6.14 -0.71
CA ILE A 386 0.49 7.20 0.15
C ILE A 386 1.62 8.00 0.79
N GLU A 387 2.64 7.33 1.33
CA GLU A 387 3.77 7.98 2.00
C GLU A 387 4.53 8.96 1.10
N ASN A 388 4.74 8.61 -0.18
CA ASN A 388 5.45 9.49 -1.11
C ASN A 388 4.65 10.74 -1.49
N ASN A 389 3.32 10.66 -1.44
CA ASN A 389 2.42 11.66 -2.00
C ASN A 389 1.64 12.41 -0.93
N SER A 390 1.85 12.06 0.34
CA SER A 390 1.19 12.69 1.48
C SER A 390 1.95 13.92 1.93
N TRP A 391 1.20 14.92 2.38
CA TRP A 391 1.70 16.04 3.15
C TRP A 391 1.00 16.03 4.51
N SER A 392 1.63 16.65 5.50
CA SER A 392 1.10 16.73 6.85
C SER A 392 1.21 18.14 7.38
N ASP A 393 0.19 18.57 8.11
CA ASP A 393 0.30 19.67 9.06
C ASP A 393 0.29 19.08 10.49
N PRO A 394 0.50 19.87 11.56
CA PRO A 394 0.53 19.36 12.93
C PRO A 394 -0.73 18.60 13.39
N VAL A 395 -1.84 18.68 12.65
CA VAL A 395 -3.15 18.12 12.99
C VAL A 395 -3.62 17.08 11.98
N HIS A 396 -3.18 17.14 10.72
CA HIS A 396 -3.72 16.36 9.61
C HIS A 396 -2.62 15.71 8.77
N LYS A 397 -2.92 14.53 8.22
CA LYS A 397 -2.18 13.93 7.10
C LYS A 397 -3.11 13.76 5.91
N CYS A 398 -2.67 14.23 4.75
CA CYS A 398 -3.52 14.39 3.57
C CYS A 398 -2.77 13.97 2.32
N VAL A 399 -3.51 13.51 1.30
CA VAL A 399 -3.02 13.35 -0.08
C VAL A 399 -3.88 14.25 -0.96
N SER A 400 -3.24 15.11 -1.74
CA SER A 400 -3.89 16.04 -2.64
C SER A 400 -3.71 15.54 -4.09
N PRO A 401 -4.71 14.87 -4.70
CA PRO A 401 -4.52 14.03 -5.89
C PRO A 401 -3.88 14.69 -7.12
N LEU A 402 -4.05 16.00 -7.31
CA LEU A 402 -3.40 16.74 -8.40
C LEU A 402 -2.07 17.38 -7.97
N PHE A 403 -1.94 17.76 -6.69
CA PHE A 403 -0.72 18.35 -6.15
C PHE A 403 0.41 17.32 -6.10
N SER A 404 0.08 16.07 -5.78
CA SER A 404 1.02 14.94 -5.77
C SER A 404 1.66 14.62 -7.12
N LEU A 405 1.26 15.29 -8.21
CA LEU A 405 1.84 15.12 -9.55
C LEU A 405 2.92 16.16 -9.87
N PHE A 406 3.08 17.19 -9.03
CA PHE A 406 4.13 18.18 -9.19
C PHE A 406 5.44 17.60 -8.66
N ASN A 407 6.49 17.65 -9.47
CA ASN A 407 7.81 17.19 -9.07
C ASN A 407 8.52 18.24 -8.21
N HIS A 408 9.54 17.78 -7.50
CA HIS A 408 10.36 18.61 -6.62
C HIS A 408 11.47 19.37 -7.38
N SER A 409 11.77 20.61 -6.98
CA SER A 409 12.99 21.34 -7.34
C SER A 409 13.44 22.27 -6.21
N CYS A 410 14.75 22.41 -5.99
CA CYS A 410 15.31 23.42 -5.08
C CYS A 410 15.20 24.86 -5.62
N ALA A 411 14.93 25.02 -6.92
CA ALA A 411 14.54 26.28 -7.53
C ALA A 411 13.15 26.11 -8.15
N PRO A 412 12.08 26.08 -7.33
CA PRO A 412 10.73 25.90 -7.81
C PRO A 412 10.25 27.12 -8.58
N ASN A 413 9.39 26.90 -9.57
CA ASN A 413 8.66 27.96 -10.29
C ASN A 413 7.19 28.07 -9.83
N VAL A 414 6.81 27.27 -8.84
CA VAL A 414 5.49 27.24 -8.23
C VAL A 414 5.60 27.26 -6.70
N ASP A 415 4.87 28.19 -6.08
CA ASP A 415 4.64 28.24 -4.64
C ASP A 415 3.32 27.55 -4.29
N TRP A 416 3.24 27.04 -3.06
CA TRP A 416 1.99 26.54 -2.51
C TRP A 416 1.79 26.93 -1.04
N THR A 417 0.52 27.00 -0.63
CA THR A 417 0.12 27.29 0.76
C THR A 417 -1.12 26.49 1.14
N ILE A 418 -1.20 26.10 2.40
CA ILE A 418 -2.39 25.42 2.96
C ILE A 418 -3.47 26.48 3.27
N GLY A 419 -4.69 26.23 2.81
CA GLY A 419 -5.86 27.04 3.14
C GLY A 419 -6.21 26.94 4.63
N LYS A 420 -6.95 27.93 5.14
CA LYS A 420 -7.42 27.92 6.55
C LYS A 420 -8.32 26.72 6.91
N ASP A 421 -8.82 26.02 5.90
CA ASP A 421 -9.64 24.81 6.03
C ASP A 421 -8.80 23.53 6.19
N HIS A 422 -7.47 23.61 6.16
CA HIS A 422 -6.53 22.49 6.25
C HIS A 422 -6.77 21.38 5.20
N THR A 423 -7.54 21.68 4.16
CA THR A 423 -7.98 20.70 3.14
C THR A 423 -7.80 21.21 1.72
N THR A 424 -7.63 22.52 1.56
CA THR A 424 -7.35 23.12 0.25
C THR A 424 -5.88 23.51 0.15
N LEU A 425 -5.20 23.08 -0.91
CA LEU A 425 -3.88 23.61 -1.26
C LEU A 425 -4.04 24.69 -2.33
N TRP A 426 -3.48 25.86 -2.07
CA TRP A 426 -3.39 26.96 -3.04
C TRP A 426 -2.05 26.88 -3.73
N VAL A 427 -2.06 26.93 -5.07
CA VAL A 427 -0.88 26.81 -5.90
C VAL A 427 -0.79 28.03 -6.82
N ARG A 428 0.36 28.69 -6.88
CA ARG A 428 0.60 29.89 -7.69
C ARG A 428 1.99 29.89 -8.31
N SER A 429 2.16 30.50 -9.46
CA SER A 429 3.50 30.69 -10.04
C SER A 429 4.34 31.66 -9.20
N SER A 430 5.60 31.32 -8.94
CA SER A 430 6.55 32.18 -8.21
C SER A 430 7.30 33.15 -9.14
N ARG A 431 7.29 32.86 -10.45
CA ARG A 431 7.85 33.66 -11.55
C ARG A 431 7.06 33.44 -12.84
N ASP A 432 7.43 34.16 -13.90
CA ASP A 432 6.93 33.86 -15.24
C ASP A 432 7.40 32.46 -15.68
N VAL A 433 6.49 31.67 -16.23
CA VAL A 433 6.72 30.31 -16.72
C VAL A 433 6.32 30.24 -18.18
N VAL A 434 7.20 29.71 -19.03
CA VAL A 434 6.92 29.60 -20.47
C VAL A 434 6.13 28.34 -20.79
N ARG A 435 5.34 28.36 -21.86
CA ARG A 435 4.64 27.19 -22.38
C ARG A 435 5.62 26.02 -22.61
N GLY A 436 5.25 24.84 -22.13
CA GLY A 436 6.05 23.63 -22.23
C GLY A 436 7.10 23.46 -21.13
N GLU A 437 7.24 24.45 -20.24
CA GLU A 437 8.09 24.32 -19.05
C GLU A 437 7.39 23.45 -17.98
N GLN A 438 8.15 22.61 -17.28
CA GLN A 438 7.61 21.82 -16.16
C GLN A 438 7.42 22.70 -14.91
N LEU A 439 6.34 22.45 -14.18
CA LEU A 439 6.01 23.09 -12.93
C LEU A 439 6.56 22.27 -11.75
N PHE A 440 7.38 22.92 -10.93
CA PHE A 440 8.04 22.32 -9.78
C PHE A 440 7.64 23.01 -8.49
N VAL A 441 7.46 22.21 -7.44
CA VAL A 441 7.21 22.67 -6.07
C VAL A 441 8.43 22.37 -5.19
N GLN A 442 8.50 23.04 -4.05
CA GLN A 442 9.45 22.71 -2.99
C GLN A 442 8.69 22.15 -1.77
N GLU A 443 9.30 21.22 -1.04
CA GLU A 443 8.74 20.69 0.19
C GLU A 443 8.77 21.74 1.32
N GLU A 444 7.76 21.71 2.20
CA GLU A 444 7.59 22.73 3.25
C GLU A 444 8.74 22.75 4.27
N GLU A 445 9.28 21.58 4.64
CA GLU A 445 10.42 21.48 5.57
C GLU A 445 11.66 22.20 5.05
N GLU A 446 11.94 22.13 3.75
CA GLU A 446 13.09 22.80 3.14
C GLU A 446 12.88 24.32 3.05
N ARG A 447 11.64 24.74 2.75
CA ARG A 447 11.26 26.15 2.74
C ARG A 447 11.50 26.80 4.11
N LEU A 448 11.20 26.08 5.19
CA LEU A 448 11.39 26.53 6.57
C LEU A 448 12.86 26.49 7.03
N ARG A 449 13.69 25.58 6.50
CA ARG A 449 15.14 25.52 6.80
C ARG A 449 15.97 26.63 6.14
N GLY A 450 15.36 27.46 5.29
CA GLY A 450 15.98 28.69 4.77
C GLY A 450 17.23 28.44 3.92
N GLY A 451 17.24 27.38 3.09
CA GLY A 451 18.25 27.14 2.06
C GLY A 451 19.70 26.97 2.54
N ARG A 452 19.94 26.69 3.84
CA ARG A 452 21.29 26.65 4.41
C ARG A 452 22.02 25.30 4.34
N ASP A 453 21.37 24.24 3.90
CA ASP A 453 22.04 22.96 3.57
C ASP A 453 21.78 22.59 2.10
N LYS A 454 22.79 22.84 1.24
CA LYS A 454 22.74 22.55 -0.21
C LYS A 454 22.94 21.07 -0.56
N LYS A 455 22.80 20.15 0.40
CA LYS A 455 22.91 18.70 0.16
C LYS A 455 21.55 18.12 -0.27
N CYS A 456 21.00 18.62 -1.39
CA CYS A 456 19.85 18.00 -2.04
C CYS A 456 20.33 17.09 -3.18
N ASN A 457 20.04 15.80 -3.10
CA ASN A 457 20.30 14.83 -4.18
C ASN A 457 19.09 14.73 -5.12
N CYS A 458 18.49 15.88 -5.41
CA CYS A 458 17.34 15.98 -6.30
C CYS A 458 17.72 16.07 -7.77
N GLY A 459 19.01 16.25 -8.09
CA GLY A 459 19.51 16.36 -9.46
C GLY A 459 18.89 17.50 -10.28
N CYS A 460 18.30 18.48 -9.60
CA CYS A 460 17.80 19.70 -10.24
C CYS A 460 18.97 20.59 -10.69
N GLY A 461 18.73 21.49 -11.64
CA GLY A 461 19.77 22.38 -12.19
C GLY A 461 20.42 23.32 -11.17
N SER A 462 19.82 23.50 -9.99
CA SER A 462 20.42 24.26 -8.88
C SER A 462 21.39 23.45 -8.02
N CYS A 463 21.40 22.11 -8.16
CA CYS A 463 22.25 21.19 -7.40
C CYS A 463 23.38 20.59 -8.25
N ASN A 464 23.30 20.61 -9.59
CA ASN A 464 24.33 20.08 -10.50
C ASN A 464 24.66 21.06 -11.64
N GLU A 465 25.95 21.38 -11.85
CA GLU A 465 26.48 22.03 -13.08
C GLU A 465 26.78 20.98 -14.19
N GLY A 466 25.99 19.91 -14.28
CA GLY A 466 26.17 18.79 -15.22
C GLY A 466 24.82 18.20 -15.67
N PRO A 467 24.82 17.26 -16.65
CA PRO A 467 23.60 16.81 -17.32
C PRO A 467 22.54 16.34 -16.31
N GLN A 468 21.33 16.87 -16.51
CA GLN A 468 20.19 16.74 -15.60
C GLN A 468 19.74 15.28 -15.52
N THR A 469 20.00 14.66 -14.36
CA THR A 469 19.36 13.43 -13.94
C THR A 469 18.88 13.67 -12.52
N SER A 470 17.56 13.63 -12.29
CA SER A 470 17.04 13.70 -10.93
C SER A 470 17.46 12.43 -10.21
N LEU A 471 18.34 12.55 -9.23
CA LEU A 471 18.90 11.45 -8.42
C LEU A 471 17.85 10.76 -7.51
N TRP A 472 16.56 11.10 -7.64
CA TRP A 472 15.48 10.45 -6.89
C TRP A 472 15.12 9.05 -7.41
N ASP A 473 15.59 8.68 -8.61
CA ASP A 473 15.45 7.31 -9.15
C ASP A 473 16.78 6.55 -9.29
N ILE A 474 17.96 7.17 -9.09
CA ILE A 474 19.25 6.47 -9.12
C ILE A 474 20.26 7.07 -8.12
N GLU A 475 20.53 6.29 -7.06
CA GLU A 475 21.57 6.30 -6.01
C GLU A 475 22.63 7.43 -5.91
N GLN A 476 22.64 8.13 -4.77
CA GLN A 476 23.54 7.96 -3.60
C GLN A 476 23.17 9.05 -2.57
N LYS A 477 23.37 8.85 -1.26
CA LYS A 477 23.14 9.89 -0.22
C LYS A 477 24.45 10.52 0.29
N PRO A 478 24.43 11.76 0.80
CA PRO A 478 25.60 12.37 1.41
C PRO A 478 25.79 11.89 2.86
N VAL A 479 27.06 11.69 3.24
CA VAL A 479 27.50 11.35 4.61
C VAL A 479 27.33 12.55 5.54
N PHE A 480 26.84 12.32 6.75
CA PHE A 480 26.68 13.32 7.82
C PHE A 480 27.84 13.26 8.82
N PRO A 481 28.15 14.34 9.56
CA PRO A 481 29.25 14.37 10.53
C PRO A 481 29.10 13.35 11.67
N GLU A 482 27.90 12.82 11.91
CA GLU A 482 27.65 11.77 12.90
C GLU A 482 28.08 10.37 12.43
N ASP A 483 28.25 10.16 11.12
CA ASP A 483 28.76 8.90 10.54
C ASP A 483 30.28 8.74 10.73
N SER A 484 30.95 9.72 11.34
CA SER A 484 32.38 9.71 11.68
C SER A 484 32.69 9.28 13.12
N TYR A 485 31.71 8.85 13.92
CA TYR A 485 32.00 8.28 15.24
C TYR A 485 32.59 6.88 15.11
N ARG A 486 33.93 6.83 14.94
CA ARG A 486 34.71 5.67 15.37
C ARG A 486 34.46 5.48 16.86
N VAL A 487 33.77 4.41 17.21
CA VAL A 487 33.82 3.87 18.57
C VAL A 487 35.25 3.37 18.76
N GLU A 488 36.12 4.22 19.31
CA GLU A 488 37.36 3.76 19.91
C GLU A 488 36.97 2.94 21.13
N HIS A 489 37.13 1.62 21.03
CA HIS A 489 37.20 0.75 22.18
C HIS A 489 38.36 1.22 23.07
N ARG A 490 38.05 2.04 24.07
CA ARG A 490 38.95 2.21 25.21
C ARG A 490 38.92 0.91 26.00
N GLY A 491 39.97 0.14 25.80
CA GLY A 491 40.23 -1.10 26.49
C GLY A 491 40.31 -0.92 28.01
N MET A 492 40.12 -2.06 28.67
CA MET A 492 40.46 -2.35 30.06
C MET A 492 41.64 -1.54 30.60
N ARG A 493 41.51 -1.07 31.83
CA ARG A 493 42.52 -1.21 32.88
C ARG A 493 41.88 -1.01 34.25
N GLU A 494 41.97 -2.10 35.01
CA GLU A 494 41.99 -2.30 36.48
C GLU A 494 40.95 -1.60 37.36
#